data_AF-A0A952IG83-F1
#
_entry.id   AF-A0A952IG83-F1
#
_cell.length_a   1.000
_cell.length_b   1.000
_cell.length_c   1.000
_cell.angle_alpha   90.00
_cell.angle_beta   90.00
_cell.angle_gamma   90.00
#
_symmetry.space_group_name_H-M   'P 1'
#
loop_
_entity.id
_entity.type
_entity.pdbx_description
1 polymer ?
#
loop_
_entity_poly.entity_id
_entity_poly.type
_entity_poly.pdbx_seq_one_letter_code
_entity_poly.pdbx_strand_id
1 'polypeptide(L)'
;MSIPTDETPEDFQDAQELNEASEAKEILLSKKQLSEKQIITEEAEKSQSDEASSPEQTLKTPAGMTAVKSALEQSPSLELRPTGPLGIDCGSQPFKGREEVSVRKPAVKTLAPLRDSGEKFRNKNRQEVDLNSISYRINRSPGFSFNSLLTACLCLLGLIALGFTELILPVPEYLKEIQPDSSGNLTSSSYVLLIPAAVLIGAFLGPLMGGLSVFSYLVLSFLGLPLFAHGGGPAYLWMPGAGYLLGMPIAAVLAGRWTSTWFHHRNKQPSFINLVLACVTIGVGAVLAAHLVGAIVIGVQGLLGTFSWLECRHWFFQMSLLSVAYDILFAIGSMLLVRPIRFLTWPVLY
;
A
#
# COMPACT_ATOMS: atom_id res chain seq x y z
N MET A 1 52.69 61.89 -26.02
CA MET A 1 53.09 60.83 -26.96
C MET A 1 54.20 60.08 -26.24
N SER A 2 53.92 59.02 -25.49
CA SER A 2 53.51 57.68 -25.96
C SER A 2 52.66 56.93 -24.93
N ILE A 3 51.69 56.18 -25.44
CA ILE A 3 50.69 55.34 -24.76
C ILE A 3 51.34 54.01 -24.31
N PRO A 4 50.94 53.40 -23.18
CA PRO A 4 51.45 52.09 -22.76
C PRO A 4 50.81 50.95 -23.57
N THR A 5 51.62 49.94 -23.93
CA THR A 5 51.20 48.74 -24.68
C THR A 5 50.74 47.64 -23.74
N ASP A 6 49.44 47.37 -23.79
CA ASP A 6 48.72 46.08 -23.80
C ASP A 6 49.44 44.83 -23.24
N GLU A 7 48.98 44.33 -22.09
CA GLU A 7 49.19 42.94 -21.63
C GLU A 7 48.04 42.08 -22.17
N THR A 8 48.35 41.01 -22.91
CA THR A 8 47.37 40.16 -23.60
C THR A 8 46.71 39.13 -22.65
N PRO A 9 45.44 38.72 -22.88
CA PRO A 9 44.66 37.88 -21.94
C PRO A 9 45.08 36.41 -21.83
N GLU A 10 46.01 35.90 -22.65
CA GLU A 10 46.36 34.48 -22.71
C GLU A 10 47.24 34.03 -21.52
N ASP A 11 48.10 34.89 -20.96
CA ASP A 11 49.03 34.54 -19.86
C ASP A 11 48.32 34.28 -18.52
N PHE A 12 47.13 34.86 -18.30
CA PHE A 12 46.35 34.63 -17.07
C PHE A 12 45.62 33.29 -17.09
N GLN A 13 45.31 32.76 -18.27
CA GLN A 13 44.53 31.53 -18.42
C GLN A 13 45.43 30.29 -18.24
N ASP A 14 46.67 30.36 -18.76
CA ASP A 14 47.68 29.31 -18.57
C ASP A 14 48.16 29.20 -17.11
N ALA A 15 48.28 30.34 -16.40
CA ALA A 15 48.62 30.36 -14.98
C ALA A 15 47.52 29.76 -14.09
N GLN A 16 46.25 29.92 -14.49
CA GLN A 16 45.11 29.37 -13.76
C GLN A 16 44.96 27.86 -14.00
N GLU A 17 45.13 27.38 -15.23
CA GLU A 17 45.12 25.93 -15.54
C GLU A 17 46.29 25.17 -14.85
N LEU A 18 47.47 25.78 -14.76
CA LEU A 18 48.61 25.19 -14.04
C LEU A 18 48.36 25.05 -12.53
N ASN A 19 47.63 26.00 -11.94
CA ASN A 19 47.31 25.95 -10.51
C ASN A 19 46.23 24.90 -10.20
N GLU A 20 45.19 24.80 -11.04
CA GLU A 20 44.14 23.78 -10.93
C GLU A 20 44.70 22.36 -11.16
N ALA A 21 45.64 22.19 -12.10
CA ALA A 21 46.34 20.92 -12.33
C ALA A 21 47.24 20.51 -11.15
N SER A 22 47.85 21.47 -10.45
CA SER A 22 48.65 21.22 -9.25
C SER A 22 47.79 20.74 -8.08
N GLU A 23 46.65 21.40 -7.83
CA GLU A 23 45.71 21.01 -6.78
C GLU A 23 45.09 19.64 -7.05
N ALA A 24 44.71 19.35 -8.31
CA ALA A 24 44.17 18.04 -8.68
C ALA A 24 45.17 16.91 -8.43
N LYS A 25 46.47 17.16 -8.66
CA LYS A 25 47.54 16.19 -8.43
C LYS A 25 47.79 15.92 -6.95
N GLU A 26 47.68 16.95 -6.11
CA GLU A 26 47.82 16.83 -4.64
C GLU A 26 46.64 16.07 -4.02
N ILE A 27 45.42 16.31 -4.52
CA ILE A 27 44.21 15.56 -4.13
C ILE A 27 44.32 14.08 -4.54
N LEU A 28 44.87 13.79 -5.72
CA LEU A 28 45.04 12.41 -6.17
C LEU A 28 46.12 11.68 -5.35
N LEU A 29 47.17 12.38 -4.95
CA LEU A 29 48.22 11.85 -4.07
C LEU A 29 47.68 11.53 -2.67
N SER A 30 46.83 12.41 -2.12
CA SER A 30 46.22 12.19 -0.79
C SER A 30 45.22 11.03 -0.80
N LYS A 31 44.42 10.88 -1.87
CA LYS A 31 43.52 9.72 -2.05
C LYS A 31 44.28 8.41 -2.16
N LYS A 32 45.42 8.40 -2.85
CA LYS A 32 46.27 7.20 -2.97
C LYS A 32 46.86 6.80 -1.62
N GLN A 33 47.37 7.76 -0.85
CA GLN A 33 47.86 7.56 0.52
C GLN A 33 46.75 7.07 1.48
N LEU A 34 45.51 7.53 1.30
CA LEU A 34 44.36 7.05 2.08
C LEU A 34 44.02 5.59 1.76
N SER A 35 44.07 5.21 0.47
CA SER A 35 43.81 3.82 0.06
C SER A 35 44.88 2.85 0.57
N GLU A 36 46.16 3.25 0.55
CA GLU A 36 47.26 2.44 1.09
C GLU A 36 47.14 2.26 2.61
N LYS A 37 46.69 3.29 3.34
CA LYS A 37 46.42 3.16 4.79
C LYS A 37 45.23 2.25 5.08
N GLN A 38 44.18 2.26 4.25
CA GLN A 38 43.02 1.36 4.43
C GLN A 38 43.40 -0.10 4.19
N ILE A 39 44.22 -0.38 3.16
CA ILE A 39 44.72 -1.73 2.87
C ILE A 39 45.58 -2.27 4.02
N ILE A 40 46.47 -1.45 4.58
CA ILE A 40 47.33 -1.85 5.72
C ILE A 40 46.49 -2.11 6.99
N THR A 41 45.35 -1.42 7.16
CA THR A 41 44.47 -1.61 8.33
C THR A 41 43.66 -2.92 8.20
N GLU A 42 43.19 -3.26 6.99
CA GLU A 42 42.51 -4.53 6.71
C GLU A 42 43.45 -5.75 6.87
N GLU A 43 44.73 -5.60 6.49
CA GLU A 43 45.73 -6.67 6.60
C GLU A 43 46.17 -6.91 8.07
N ALA A 44 46.13 -5.86 8.90
CA ALA A 44 46.38 -5.94 10.33
C ALA A 44 45.21 -6.61 11.10
N GLU A 45 43.96 -6.36 10.72
CA GLU A 45 42.80 -7.03 11.32
C GLU A 45 42.71 -8.52 10.94
N LYS A 46 43.10 -8.87 9.70
CA LYS A 46 43.12 -10.27 9.25
C LYS A 46 44.14 -11.12 10.02
N SER A 47 45.29 -10.53 10.37
CA SER A 47 46.36 -11.20 11.11
C SER A 47 46.03 -11.47 12.59
N GLN A 48 45.01 -10.82 13.17
CA GLN A 48 44.56 -11.07 14.55
C GLN A 48 43.41 -12.09 14.65
N SER A 49 42.75 -12.44 13.55
CA SER A 49 41.61 -13.37 13.54
C SER A 49 41.99 -14.86 13.39
N ASP A 50 43.22 -15.16 12.99
CA ASP A 50 43.67 -16.53 12.72
C ASP A 50 44.21 -17.29 13.96
N GLU A 51 44.32 -16.65 15.13
CA GLU A 51 44.93 -17.26 16.33
C GLU A 51 43.91 -17.82 17.34
N ALA A 52 42.61 -17.79 17.04
CA ALA A 52 41.55 -18.24 17.95
C ALA A 52 40.64 -19.32 17.35
N SER A 53 41.17 -20.53 17.04
CA SER A 53 40.30 -21.71 16.92
C SER A 53 40.97 -23.08 17.21
N SER A 54 40.34 -23.81 18.14
CA SER A 54 40.31 -25.29 18.36
C SER A 54 41.14 -25.87 19.53
N PRO A 55 40.72 -26.99 20.17
CA PRO A 55 39.40 -27.31 20.76
C PRO A 55 39.50 -27.89 22.20
N GLU A 56 38.44 -27.85 22.99
CA GLU A 56 38.34 -28.72 24.18
C GLU A 56 36.94 -29.34 24.34
N GLN A 57 36.92 -30.68 24.32
CA GLN A 57 35.77 -31.54 24.60
C GLN A 57 35.62 -31.73 26.11
N THR A 58 34.40 -31.72 26.64
CA THR A 58 34.07 -32.64 27.75
C THR A 58 32.60 -33.05 27.80
N LEU A 59 32.45 -34.37 27.87
CA LEU A 59 31.28 -35.22 27.94
C LEU A 59 30.65 -35.23 29.35
N LYS A 60 29.30 -35.23 29.45
CA LYS A 60 28.53 -36.03 30.44
C LYS A 60 27.00 -35.99 30.17
N THR A 61 26.38 -37.16 30.22
CA THR A 61 24.97 -37.50 29.88
C THR A 61 24.12 -37.67 31.18
N PRO A 62 22.84 -38.16 31.19
CA PRO A 62 21.64 -37.36 31.49
C PRO A 62 20.79 -37.87 32.69
N ALA A 63 19.81 -37.08 33.15
CA ALA A 63 18.70 -37.58 33.98
C ALA A 63 17.47 -36.64 33.95
N GLY A 64 16.27 -37.22 33.82
CA GLY A 64 14.97 -36.56 34.02
C GLY A 64 14.10 -36.51 32.74
N MET A 65 13.29 -37.54 32.45
CA MET A 65 11.86 -37.65 32.85
C MET A 65 10.93 -36.78 31.98
N THR A 66 9.82 -37.22 31.37
CA THR A 66 9.14 -38.52 31.24
C THR A 66 8.06 -38.39 30.15
N ALA A 67 8.02 -39.38 29.26
CA ALA A 67 6.88 -39.95 28.53
C ALA A 67 5.84 -39.06 27.84
N VAL A 68 6.01 -38.91 26.52
CA VAL A 68 4.90 -38.94 25.54
C VAL A 68 5.01 -40.25 24.78
N LYS A 69 4.14 -41.23 25.12
CA LYS A 69 3.60 -42.29 24.24
C LYS A 69 2.97 -43.39 25.09
N SER A 70 1.65 -43.51 25.04
CA SER A 70 0.90 -44.76 24.82
C SER A 70 -0.52 -44.64 25.38
N ALA A 71 -1.50 -44.62 24.48
CA ALA A 71 -2.80 -45.28 24.66
C ALA A 71 -3.45 -45.35 23.29
N LEU A 72 -3.34 -46.52 22.67
CA LEU A 72 -4.11 -46.97 21.53
C LEU A 72 -5.59 -47.14 21.92
N GLU A 73 -6.44 -46.98 20.89
CA GLU A 73 -7.65 -47.78 20.62
C GLU A 73 -8.83 -47.72 21.59
N GLN A 74 -9.93 -47.14 21.09
CA GLN A 74 -11.18 -47.85 20.84
C GLN A 74 -12.12 -46.97 19.99
N SER A 75 -12.48 -47.44 18.79
CA SER A 75 -13.67 -46.98 18.05
C SER A 75 -14.89 -47.85 18.47
N PRO A 76 -16.15 -47.41 18.29
CA PRO A 76 -16.79 -47.59 16.96
C PRO A 76 -17.79 -46.50 16.51
N SER A 77 -17.91 -46.38 15.18
CA SER A 77 -19.12 -46.21 14.34
C SER A 77 -20.12 -45.07 14.60
N LEU A 78 -20.25 -44.08 13.70
CA LEU A 78 -21.18 -44.03 12.54
C LEU A 78 -22.66 -43.81 12.94
N GLU A 79 -23.19 -42.60 12.73
CA GLU A 79 -24.46 -42.42 12.01
C GLU A 79 -24.71 -40.97 11.55
N LEU A 80 -25.01 -40.87 10.26
CA LEU A 80 -25.47 -39.68 9.54
C LEU A 80 -26.93 -39.39 9.91
N ARG A 81 -27.27 -38.11 10.11
CA ARG A 81 -28.65 -37.66 10.34
C ARG A 81 -29.27 -37.22 9.00
N PRO A 82 -30.35 -37.87 8.50
CA PRO A 82 -31.04 -37.38 7.32
C PRO A 82 -32.12 -36.36 7.70
N THR A 83 -32.24 -35.35 6.84
CA THR A 83 -33.40 -34.47 6.72
C THR A 83 -34.56 -35.21 6.05
N GLY A 84 -35.78 -35.07 6.58
CA GLY A 84 -37.00 -35.52 5.93
C GLY A 84 -38.26 -34.80 6.44
N PRO A 85 -39.32 -34.66 5.61
CA PRO A 85 -40.30 -33.57 5.70
C PRO A 85 -41.70 -34.03 6.15
N LEU A 86 -42.46 -33.14 6.78
CA LEU A 86 -43.91 -33.29 7.05
C LEU A 86 -44.49 -31.86 7.06
N GLY A 87 -45.59 -31.51 6.39
CA GLY A 87 -46.76 -32.28 6.00
C GLY A 87 -47.98 -31.51 6.50
N ILE A 88 -48.76 -30.96 5.58
CA ILE A 88 -50.02 -30.23 5.81
C ILE A 88 -51.05 -31.22 6.36
N ASP A 89 -51.77 -30.87 7.41
CA ASP A 89 -53.14 -31.38 7.59
C ASP A 89 -54.05 -30.41 8.37
N CYS A 90 -55.29 -30.35 7.89
CA CYS A 90 -56.42 -29.58 8.42
C CYS A 90 -57.07 -30.33 9.59
N GLY A 91 -57.43 -29.61 10.65
CA GLY A 91 -58.18 -30.17 11.78
C GLY A 91 -59.10 -29.13 12.41
N SER A 92 -60.38 -29.19 12.03
CA SER A 92 -61.54 -28.54 12.62
C SER A 92 -61.68 -28.80 14.13
N GLN A 93 -62.04 -27.80 14.94
CA GLN A 93 -62.80 -27.93 16.21
C GLN A 93 -63.49 -26.60 16.60
N PRO A 94 -64.57 -26.65 17.43
CA PRO A 94 -65.78 -25.85 17.19
C PRO A 94 -65.93 -24.56 18.00
N PHE A 95 -66.82 -23.71 17.49
CA PHE A 95 -67.36 -22.48 18.07
C PHE A 95 -67.88 -22.67 19.50
N LYS A 96 -67.44 -21.84 20.45
CA LYS A 96 -68.02 -21.74 21.79
C LYS A 96 -67.93 -20.31 22.34
N GLY A 97 -69.09 -19.77 22.72
CA GLY A 97 -69.24 -18.76 23.78
C GLY A 97 -68.93 -17.30 23.42
N ARG A 98 -69.98 -16.52 23.20
CA ARG A 98 -69.98 -15.05 23.14
C ARG A 98 -69.90 -14.51 24.58
N GLU A 99 -68.79 -13.89 24.97
CA GLU A 99 -68.72 -13.00 26.15
C GLU A 99 -68.69 -11.54 25.68
N GLU A 100 -69.67 -10.76 26.15
CA GLU A 100 -69.74 -9.30 25.94
C GLU A 100 -68.62 -8.61 26.73
N VAL A 101 -67.64 -8.06 26.01
CA VAL A 101 -66.65 -7.14 26.58
C VAL A 101 -67.20 -5.72 26.56
N SER A 102 -67.45 -5.20 27.77
CA SER A 102 -67.84 -3.82 28.04
C SER A 102 -66.81 -2.82 27.50
N VAL A 103 -67.19 -2.06 26.46
CA VAL A 103 -66.37 -0.99 25.88
C VAL A 103 -66.42 0.24 26.79
N ARG A 104 -65.42 0.42 27.67
CA ARG A 104 -65.14 1.74 28.27
C ARG A 104 -64.43 2.60 27.23
N LYS A 105 -65.08 3.69 26.81
CA LYS A 105 -64.46 4.74 25.99
C LYS A 105 -63.31 5.40 26.79
N PRO A 106 -62.08 5.44 26.29
CA PRO A 106 -61.02 6.19 26.97
C PRO A 106 -61.27 7.70 26.78
N ALA A 107 -61.04 8.44 27.85
CA ALA A 107 -61.10 9.89 27.88
C ALA A 107 -60.15 10.50 26.83
N VAL A 108 -60.69 11.36 25.97
CA VAL A 108 -59.93 12.15 25.00
C VAL A 108 -59.08 13.14 25.78
N LYS A 109 -57.83 12.77 26.05
CA LYS A 109 -56.78 13.73 26.39
C LYS A 109 -56.54 14.60 25.16
N THR A 110 -56.67 15.91 25.33
CA THR A 110 -56.37 16.93 24.33
C THR A 110 -55.02 16.64 23.67
N LEU A 111 -55.09 16.19 22.41
CA LEU A 111 -53.94 15.92 21.55
C LEU A 111 -53.26 17.25 21.19
N ALA A 112 -52.21 17.61 21.92
CA ALA A 112 -51.18 18.50 21.39
C ALA A 112 -50.69 17.93 20.04
N PRO A 113 -50.29 18.77 19.07
CA PRO A 113 -50.45 18.45 17.65
C PRO A 113 -49.51 17.35 17.19
N LEU A 114 -50.01 16.11 17.10
CA LEU A 114 -49.34 14.97 16.44
C LEU A 114 -48.95 15.28 14.99
N ARG A 115 -49.55 16.31 14.39
CA ARG A 115 -49.24 16.80 13.04
C ARG A 115 -47.78 17.26 12.91
N ASP A 116 -47.25 17.98 13.89
CA ASP A 116 -45.87 18.50 13.84
C ASP A 116 -44.83 17.37 13.98
N SER A 117 -45.11 16.39 14.84
CA SER A 117 -44.28 15.19 14.97
C SER A 117 -44.30 14.32 13.70
N GLY A 118 -45.46 14.19 13.05
CA GLY A 118 -45.61 13.46 11.79
C GLY A 118 -44.90 14.12 10.61
N GLU A 119 -44.97 15.46 10.50
CA GLU A 119 -44.24 16.20 9.46
C GLU A 119 -42.73 16.15 9.67
N LYS A 120 -42.25 16.28 10.91
CA LYS A 120 -40.83 16.15 11.25
C LYS A 120 -40.29 14.75 10.93
N PHE A 121 -41.07 13.70 11.21
CA PHE A 121 -40.72 12.32 10.86
C PHE A 121 -40.71 12.11 9.34
N ARG A 122 -41.72 12.63 8.62
CA ARG A 122 -41.79 12.54 7.15
C ARG A 122 -40.64 13.27 6.47
N ASN A 123 -40.27 14.45 6.95
CA ASN A 123 -39.15 15.23 6.41
C ASN A 123 -37.80 14.54 6.69
N LYS A 124 -37.62 13.98 7.90
CA LYS A 124 -36.43 13.20 8.23
C LYS A 124 -36.29 11.98 7.30
N ASN A 125 -37.36 11.22 7.09
CA ASN A 125 -37.34 10.05 6.20
C ASN A 125 -37.06 10.45 4.75
N ARG A 126 -37.65 11.54 4.26
CA ARG A 126 -37.38 12.05 2.91
C ARG A 126 -35.91 12.43 2.75
N GLN A 127 -35.36 13.18 3.71
CA GLN A 127 -33.96 13.58 3.69
C GLN A 127 -33.01 12.38 3.76
N GLU A 128 -33.34 11.36 4.57
CA GLU A 128 -32.57 10.10 4.65
C GLU A 128 -32.61 9.32 3.32
N VAL A 129 -33.77 9.25 2.66
CA VAL A 129 -33.93 8.62 1.34
C VAL A 129 -33.10 9.37 0.28
N ASP A 130 -33.17 10.70 0.26
CA ASP A 130 -32.41 11.52 -0.70
C ASP A 130 -30.90 11.37 -0.49
N LEU A 131 -30.42 11.43 0.76
CA LEU A 131 -29.02 11.21 1.11
C LEU A 131 -28.53 9.80 0.77
N ASN A 132 -29.35 8.77 1.00
CA ASN A 132 -29.01 7.39 0.64
C ASN A 132 -28.93 7.23 -0.88
N SER A 133 -29.82 7.88 -1.65
CA SER A 133 -29.79 7.83 -3.11
C SER A 133 -28.54 8.51 -3.69
N ILE A 134 -28.12 9.64 -3.10
CA ILE A 134 -26.89 10.35 -3.49
C ILE A 134 -25.66 9.51 -3.11
N SER A 135 -25.62 8.93 -1.90
CA SER A 135 -24.53 8.04 -1.48
C SER A 135 -24.39 6.83 -2.38
N TYR A 136 -25.51 6.19 -2.70
CA TYR A 136 -25.55 5.02 -3.57
C TYR A 136 -24.93 5.33 -4.93
N ARG A 137 -25.29 6.48 -5.51
CA ARG A 137 -24.71 6.99 -6.75
C ARG A 137 -23.20 7.23 -6.64
N ILE A 138 -22.73 7.96 -5.62
CA ILE A 138 -21.29 8.25 -5.40
C ILE A 138 -20.46 6.99 -5.15
N ASN A 139 -21.03 5.98 -4.51
CA ASN A 139 -20.31 4.76 -4.18
C ASN A 139 -20.24 3.78 -5.36
N ARG A 140 -21.07 3.99 -6.38
CA ARG A 140 -21.11 3.15 -7.57
C ARG A 140 -19.87 3.37 -8.43
N SER A 141 -19.16 2.28 -8.73
CA SER A 141 -18.05 2.33 -9.66
C SER A 141 -18.57 2.63 -11.07
N PRO A 142 -17.84 3.45 -11.86
CA PRO A 142 -18.24 3.74 -13.23
C PRO A 142 -18.30 2.46 -14.06
N GLY A 143 -19.33 2.34 -14.90
CA GLY A 143 -19.47 1.22 -15.84
C GLY A 143 -18.49 1.33 -17.01
N PHE A 144 -18.63 0.44 -17.99
CA PHE A 144 -17.90 0.58 -19.24
C PHE A 144 -18.60 1.62 -20.12
N SER A 145 -18.08 2.85 -20.11
CA SER A 145 -18.57 3.96 -20.94
C SER A 145 -17.39 4.78 -21.48
N PHE A 146 -17.63 5.62 -22.49
CA PHE A 146 -16.61 6.51 -23.05
C PHE A 146 -16.01 7.44 -21.99
N ASN A 147 -16.84 8.01 -21.12
CA ASN A 147 -16.39 8.90 -20.04
C ASN A 147 -15.50 8.17 -19.03
N SER A 148 -15.82 6.90 -18.76
CA SER A 148 -15.03 6.04 -17.87
C SER A 148 -13.68 5.71 -18.47
N LEU A 149 -13.60 5.52 -19.79
CA LEU A 149 -12.34 5.35 -20.51
C LEU A 149 -11.49 6.62 -20.47
N LEU A 150 -12.10 7.78 -20.74
CA LEU A 150 -11.41 9.07 -20.65
C LEU A 150 -10.86 9.30 -19.23
N THR A 151 -11.66 8.98 -18.21
CA THR A 151 -11.22 9.08 -16.82
C THR A 151 -10.08 8.10 -16.50
N ALA A 152 -10.12 6.88 -17.04
CA ALA A 152 -9.03 5.92 -16.93
C ALA A 152 -7.74 6.44 -17.58
N CYS A 153 -7.83 7.07 -18.76
CA CYS A 153 -6.68 7.73 -19.40
C CYS A 153 -6.13 8.87 -18.54
N LEU A 154 -6.98 9.69 -17.92
CA LEU A 154 -6.54 10.75 -17.00
C LEU A 154 -5.89 10.19 -15.73
N CYS A 155 -6.42 9.10 -15.16
CA CYS A 155 -5.81 8.40 -14.03
C CYS A 155 -4.44 7.81 -14.40
N LEU A 156 -4.31 7.23 -15.60
CA LEU A 156 -3.03 6.73 -16.12
C LEU A 156 -2.03 7.88 -16.27
N LEU A 157 -2.42 9.03 -16.83
CA LEU A 157 -1.56 10.20 -16.93
C LEU A 157 -1.14 10.73 -15.54
N GLY A 158 -2.07 10.77 -14.59
CA GLY A 158 -1.77 11.13 -13.21
C GLY A 158 -0.78 10.16 -12.55
N LEU A 159 -0.92 8.85 -12.81
CA LEU A 159 0.02 7.84 -12.33
C LEU A 159 1.42 8.04 -12.92
N ILE A 160 1.52 8.37 -14.21
CA ILE A 160 2.80 8.72 -14.85
C ILE A 160 3.42 9.95 -14.18
N ALA A 161 2.65 11.03 -14.01
CA ALA A 161 3.13 12.26 -13.38
C ALA A 161 3.65 12.00 -11.96
N LEU A 162 2.93 11.20 -11.17
CA LEU A 162 3.36 10.79 -9.83
C LEU A 162 4.60 9.90 -9.85
N GLY A 163 4.81 9.08 -10.89
CA GLY A 163 6.03 8.29 -11.07
C GLY A 163 7.29 9.14 -11.26
N PHE A 164 7.15 10.37 -11.74
CA PHE A 164 8.24 11.35 -11.88
C PHE A 164 8.27 12.39 -10.75
N THR A 165 7.37 12.29 -9.76
CA THR A 165 7.32 13.21 -8.64
C THR A 165 7.90 12.54 -7.41
N GLU A 166 9.07 13.01 -6.99
CA GLU A 166 9.70 12.59 -5.74
C GLU A 166 9.26 13.49 -4.59
N LEU A 167 8.77 12.87 -3.52
CA LEU A 167 8.49 13.53 -2.26
C LEU A 167 9.65 13.29 -1.30
N ILE A 168 10.23 14.37 -0.80
CA ILE A 168 11.31 14.30 0.18
C ILE A 168 10.68 14.13 1.56
N LEU A 169 10.89 12.96 2.17
CA LEU A 169 10.34 12.63 3.48
C LEU A 169 11.45 12.53 4.53
N PRO A 170 11.20 13.03 5.76
CA PRO A 170 12.14 12.86 6.86
C PRO A 170 12.22 11.39 7.25
N VAL A 171 13.44 10.86 7.34
CA VAL A 171 13.69 9.53 7.87
C VAL A 171 13.70 9.61 9.40
N PRO A 172 12.94 8.75 10.11
CA PRO A 172 12.93 8.78 11.56
C PRO A 172 14.29 8.36 12.13
N GLU A 173 14.69 8.99 13.24
CA GLU A 173 16.00 8.87 13.91
C GLU A 173 16.51 7.42 14.04
N TYR A 174 15.61 6.47 14.31
CA TYR A 174 15.95 5.06 14.54
C TYR A 174 16.43 4.31 13.29
N LEU A 175 16.26 4.87 12.09
CA LEU A 175 16.72 4.29 10.83
C LEU A 175 18.01 4.93 10.31
N LYS A 176 18.55 5.96 11.00
CA LYS A 176 19.81 6.62 10.63
C LYS A 176 21.01 5.68 10.66
N GLU A 177 20.98 4.67 11.53
CA GLU A 177 22.04 3.66 11.65
C GLU A 177 22.15 2.77 10.40
N ILE A 178 21.06 2.64 9.62
CA ILE A 178 21.03 1.87 8.37
C ILE A 178 21.54 2.71 7.18
N GLN A 179 21.50 4.04 7.29
CA GLN A 179 21.88 4.96 6.22
C GLN A 179 22.71 6.11 6.82
N PRO A 180 23.99 5.83 7.19
CA PRO A 180 24.83 6.81 7.87
C PRO A 180 25.16 7.96 6.91
N ASP A 181 24.59 9.14 7.16
CA ASP A 181 25.12 10.38 6.60
C ASP A 181 26.20 10.91 7.54
N SER A 182 27.39 11.17 7.02
CA SER A 182 28.56 11.62 7.79
C SER A 182 28.43 13.06 8.33
N SER A 183 27.25 13.67 8.22
CA SER A 183 27.03 15.12 8.29
C SER A 183 26.07 15.57 9.40
N GLY A 184 25.42 14.65 10.13
CA GLY A 184 24.56 15.01 11.26
C GLY A 184 23.33 15.84 10.88
N ASN A 185 22.92 15.83 9.61
CA ASN A 185 21.76 16.55 9.11
C ASN A 185 20.53 15.63 9.06
N LEU A 186 19.33 16.18 8.93
CA LEU A 186 18.10 15.40 8.78
C LEU A 186 18.19 14.54 7.51
N THR A 187 18.42 13.24 7.67
CA THR A 187 18.44 12.26 6.58
C THR A 187 17.08 12.29 5.89
N SER A 188 17.09 12.82 4.67
CA SER A 188 15.90 13.01 3.86
C SER A 188 15.92 11.96 2.76
N SER A 189 14.88 11.14 2.67
CA SER A 189 14.77 10.11 1.62
C SER A 189 13.77 10.56 0.56
N SER A 190 14.13 10.39 -0.72
CA SER A 190 13.18 10.50 -1.82
C SER A 190 12.19 9.35 -1.79
N TYR A 191 10.91 9.64 -1.99
CA TYR A 191 9.83 8.67 -2.00
C TYR A 191 8.82 8.96 -3.12
N VAL A 192 8.36 7.92 -3.81
CA VAL A 192 7.44 8.03 -4.95
C VAL A 192 6.07 7.46 -4.59
N LEU A 193 4.99 8.19 -4.89
CA LEU A 193 3.62 7.91 -4.45
C LEU A 193 2.87 6.85 -5.30
N LEU A 194 3.58 5.94 -5.96
CA LEU A 194 3.03 5.10 -7.01
C LEU A 194 2.03 4.04 -6.48
N ILE A 195 2.36 3.35 -5.38
CA ILE A 195 1.49 2.34 -4.77
C ILE A 195 0.22 2.99 -4.18
N PRO A 196 0.30 4.07 -3.37
CA PRO A 196 -0.89 4.79 -2.89
C PRO A 196 -1.79 5.32 -4.00
N ALA A 197 -1.20 5.77 -5.11
CA ALA A 197 -1.93 6.19 -6.29
C ALA A 197 -2.65 5.03 -6.98
N ALA A 198 -2.02 3.86 -7.11
CA ALA A 198 -2.66 2.67 -7.63
C ALA A 198 -3.86 2.23 -6.77
N VAL A 199 -3.74 2.30 -5.44
CA VAL A 199 -4.85 2.04 -4.50
C VAL A 199 -5.99 3.04 -4.73
N LEU A 200 -5.68 4.33 -4.87
CA LEU A 200 -6.67 5.37 -5.17
C LEU A 200 -7.40 5.10 -6.49
N ILE A 201 -6.66 4.85 -7.57
CA ILE A 201 -7.21 4.60 -8.91
C ILE A 201 -8.11 3.36 -8.89
N GLY A 202 -7.68 2.28 -8.24
CA GLY A 202 -8.47 1.07 -8.04
C GLY A 202 -9.77 1.33 -7.27
N ALA A 203 -9.67 2.02 -6.14
CA ALA A 203 -10.84 2.38 -5.33
C ALA A 203 -11.77 3.37 -6.06
N PHE A 204 -11.24 4.26 -6.90
CA PHE A 204 -11.96 5.29 -7.64
C PHE A 204 -12.69 4.75 -8.88
N LEU A 205 -12.02 4.00 -9.75
CA LEU A 205 -12.60 3.44 -10.98
C LEU A 205 -13.26 2.08 -10.77
N GLY A 206 -13.02 1.42 -9.64
CA GLY A 206 -13.43 0.05 -9.41
C GLY A 206 -12.41 -0.96 -9.95
N PRO A 207 -12.68 -2.26 -9.73
CA PRO A 207 -11.64 -3.30 -9.84
C PRO A 207 -11.19 -3.56 -11.28
N LEU A 208 -12.10 -3.53 -12.25
CA LEU A 208 -11.74 -3.81 -13.65
C LEU A 208 -11.07 -2.60 -14.31
N MET A 209 -11.72 -1.45 -14.33
CA MET A 209 -11.19 -0.24 -14.99
C MET A 209 -9.95 0.31 -14.28
N GLY A 210 -9.93 0.34 -12.94
CA GLY A 210 -8.77 0.78 -12.18
C GLY A 210 -7.58 -0.18 -12.33
N GLY A 211 -7.83 -1.49 -12.23
CA GLY A 211 -6.83 -2.51 -12.48
C GLY A 211 -6.25 -2.43 -13.90
N LEU A 212 -7.11 -2.26 -14.92
CA LEU A 212 -6.68 -2.13 -16.31
C LEU A 212 -5.87 -0.86 -16.56
N SER A 213 -6.22 0.26 -15.91
CA SER A 213 -5.45 1.52 -16.00
C SER A 213 -4.03 1.35 -15.45
N VAL A 214 -3.90 0.78 -14.25
CA VAL A 214 -2.58 0.55 -13.63
C VAL A 214 -1.79 -0.52 -14.38
N PHE A 215 -2.46 -1.56 -14.88
CA PHE A 215 -1.82 -2.57 -15.72
C PHE A 215 -1.31 -1.99 -17.04
N SER A 216 -2.09 -1.11 -17.69
CA SER A 216 -1.70 -0.45 -18.94
C SER A 216 -0.46 0.43 -18.73
N TYR A 217 -0.35 1.11 -17.59
CA TYR A 217 0.89 1.82 -17.22
C TYR A 217 2.11 0.90 -17.26
N LEU A 218 2.03 -0.29 -16.64
CA LEU A 218 3.13 -1.26 -16.68
C LEU A 218 3.44 -1.76 -18.09
N VAL A 219 2.41 -2.13 -18.86
CA VAL A 219 2.58 -2.62 -20.23
C VAL A 219 3.29 -1.59 -21.09
N LEU A 220 2.85 -0.33 -21.04
CA LEU A 220 3.46 0.77 -21.78
C LEU A 220 4.93 0.97 -21.40
N SER A 221 5.25 0.91 -20.11
CA SER A 221 6.63 1.00 -19.64
C SER A 221 7.49 -0.17 -20.12
N PHE A 222 6.97 -1.41 -20.06
CA PHE A 222 7.70 -2.60 -20.50
C PHE A 222 7.87 -2.68 -22.02
N LEU A 223 7.00 -2.02 -22.80
CA LEU A 223 7.20 -1.84 -24.24
C LEU A 223 8.35 -0.88 -24.59
N GLY A 224 8.97 -0.26 -23.58
CA GLY A 224 10.14 0.61 -23.77
C GLY A 224 9.84 2.10 -23.69
N LEU A 225 8.61 2.50 -23.36
CA LEU A 225 8.34 3.90 -23.05
C LEU A 225 9.05 4.27 -21.75
N PRO A 226 9.77 5.42 -21.70
CA PRO A 226 10.54 5.83 -20.53
C PRO A 226 9.60 6.39 -19.45
N LEU A 227 8.82 5.52 -18.82
CA LEU A 227 7.84 5.85 -17.78
C LEU A 227 8.29 5.42 -16.38
N PHE A 228 9.40 4.70 -16.26
CA PHE A 228 10.07 4.38 -15.00
C PHE A 228 11.33 5.24 -14.82
N ALA A 229 11.81 5.33 -13.57
CA ALA A 229 12.96 6.15 -13.21
C ALA A 229 14.25 5.78 -13.99
N HIS A 230 14.44 4.49 -14.29
CA HIS A 230 15.59 4.01 -15.07
C HIS A 230 15.25 3.81 -16.56
N GLY A 231 14.22 4.49 -17.05
CA GLY A 231 13.72 4.34 -18.43
C GLY A 231 12.55 3.37 -18.52
N GLY A 232 12.64 2.39 -19.42
CA GLY A 232 11.59 1.40 -19.66
C GLY A 232 12.16 0.11 -20.23
N GLY A 233 11.28 -0.81 -20.60
CA GLY A 233 11.65 -2.05 -21.27
C GLY A 233 11.63 -3.29 -20.38
N PRO A 234 11.78 -4.48 -20.99
CA PRO A 234 11.66 -5.76 -20.29
C PRO A 234 12.82 -6.03 -19.31
N ALA A 235 13.98 -5.38 -19.49
CA ALA A 235 15.12 -5.48 -18.58
C ALA A 235 14.76 -5.06 -17.15
N TYR A 236 13.74 -4.20 -17.00
CA TYR A 236 13.25 -3.75 -15.70
C TYR A 236 12.71 -4.89 -14.83
N LEU A 237 12.35 -6.05 -15.41
CA LEU A 237 11.92 -7.23 -14.65
C LEU A 237 13.05 -7.85 -13.81
N TRP A 238 14.31 -7.60 -14.15
CA TRP A 238 15.47 -8.07 -13.39
C TRP A 238 15.91 -7.11 -12.28
N MET A 239 15.28 -5.94 -12.17
CA MET A 239 15.60 -5.01 -11.08
C MET A 239 14.98 -5.50 -9.76
N PRO A 240 15.60 -5.23 -8.61
CA PRO A 240 15.05 -5.62 -7.30
C PRO A 240 13.66 -5.03 -7.03
N GLY A 241 13.40 -3.81 -7.52
CA GLY A 241 12.12 -3.12 -7.38
C GLY A 241 10.99 -3.67 -8.27
N ALA A 242 11.28 -4.53 -9.24
CA ALA A 242 10.31 -4.95 -10.26
C ALA A 242 9.03 -5.56 -9.68
N GLY A 243 9.16 -6.36 -8.62
CA GLY A 243 8.03 -7.02 -7.99
C GLY A 243 7.02 -6.06 -7.37
N TYR A 244 7.47 -4.91 -6.86
CA TYR A 244 6.59 -3.90 -6.28
C TYR A 244 5.74 -3.23 -7.35
N LEU A 245 6.31 -3.01 -8.55
CA LEU A 245 5.58 -2.51 -9.70
C LEU A 245 4.50 -3.51 -10.14
N LEU A 246 4.84 -4.81 -10.21
CA LEU A 246 3.91 -5.89 -10.53
C LEU A 246 2.82 -6.08 -9.46
N GLY A 247 3.09 -5.69 -8.21
CA GLY A 247 2.13 -5.70 -7.12
C GLY A 247 1.05 -4.62 -7.23
N MET A 248 1.31 -3.51 -7.93
CA MET A 248 0.38 -2.37 -7.98
C MET A 248 -0.95 -2.67 -8.68
N PRO A 249 -1.01 -3.37 -9.84
CA PRO A 249 -2.28 -3.76 -10.42
C PRO A 249 -3.10 -4.64 -9.48
N ILE A 250 -2.45 -5.54 -8.72
CA ILE A 250 -3.09 -6.41 -7.75
C ILE A 250 -3.70 -5.56 -6.62
N ALA A 251 -2.94 -4.60 -6.07
CA ALA A 251 -3.44 -3.67 -5.08
C ALA A 251 -4.62 -2.83 -5.58
N ALA A 252 -4.56 -2.33 -6.82
CA ALA A 252 -5.65 -1.57 -7.44
C ALA A 252 -6.93 -2.41 -7.58
N VAL A 253 -6.81 -3.66 -8.06
CA VAL A 253 -7.93 -4.58 -8.18
C VAL A 253 -8.52 -4.88 -6.79
N LEU A 254 -7.70 -5.20 -5.80
CA LEU A 254 -8.15 -5.49 -4.44
C LEU A 254 -8.84 -4.29 -3.80
N ALA A 255 -8.24 -3.10 -3.89
CA ALA A 255 -8.82 -1.86 -3.40
C ALA A 255 -10.18 -1.59 -4.04
N GLY A 256 -10.29 -1.75 -5.36
CA GLY A 256 -11.55 -1.60 -6.09
C GLY A 256 -12.61 -2.61 -5.68
N ARG A 257 -12.24 -3.90 -5.54
CA ARG A 257 -13.15 -4.98 -5.13
C ARG A 257 -13.67 -4.76 -3.71
N TRP A 258 -12.78 -4.49 -2.76
CA TRP A 258 -13.16 -4.29 -1.37
C TRP A 258 -13.97 -3.01 -1.19
N THR A 259 -13.60 -1.92 -1.85
CA THR A 259 -14.39 -0.66 -1.89
C THR A 259 -15.80 -0.92 -2.42
N SER A 260 -15.90 -1.65 -3.54
CA SER A 260 -17.20 -2.01 -4.12
C SER A 260 -18.03 -2.83 -3.14
N THR A 261 -17.45 -3.86 -2.54
CA THR A 261 -18.15 -4.76 -1.61
C THR A 261 -18.62 -4.02 -0.35
N TRP A 262 -17.76 -3.20 0.25
CA TRP A 262 -18.08 -2.47 1.48
C TRP A 262 -19.18 -1.43 1.29
N PHE A 263 -19.14 -0.68 0.18
CA PHE A 263 -20.06 0.43 -0.03
C PHE A 263 -21.34 0.05 -0.80
N HIS A 264 -21.34 -1.01 -1.62
CA HIS A 264 -22.55 -1.42 -2.35
C HIS A 264 -23.51 -2.26 -1.51
N HIS A 265 -23.00 -3.09 -0.59
CA HIS A 265 -23.87 -3.94 0.24
C HIS A 265 -24.53 -3.19 1.42
N ARG A 266 -24.14 -1.94 1.67
CA ARG A 266 -24.72 -1.09 2.71
C ARG A 266 -25.71 -0.10 2.09
N ASN A 267 -27.01 -0.37 2.21
CA ASN A 267 -28.07 0.57 1.79
C ASN A 267 -28.17 1.85 2.65
N LYS A 268 -27.31 2.00 3.67
CA LYS A 268 -27.29 3.14 4.59
C LYS A 268 -25.93 3.82 4.56
N GLN A 269 -25.94 5.14 4.69
CA GLN A 269 -24.73 5.93 4.92
C GLN A 269 -23.93 5.34 6.10
N PRO A 270 -22.66 4.93 5.89
CA PRO A 270 -21.83 4.48 7.00
C PRO A 270 -21.59 5.64 7.96
N SER A 271 -21.53 5.36 9.27
CA SER A 271 -21.02 6.34 10.23
C SER A 271 -19.59 6.73 9.85
N PHE A 272 -19.18 7.94 10.23
CA PHE A 272 -17.83 8.45 9.95
C PHE A 272 -16.74 7.48 10.43
N ILE A 273 -16.90 6.89 11.62
CA ILE A 273 -15.96 5.91 12.18
C ILE A 273 -15.88 4.65 11.31
N ASN A 274 -17.03 4.10 10.90
CA ASN A 274 -17.06 2.92 10.03
C ASN A 274 -16.44 3.20 8.66
N LEU A 275 -16.61 4.42 8.15
CA LEU A 275 -15.95 4.86 6.91
C LEU A 275 -14.43 4.88 7.07
N VAL A 276 -13.92 5.51 8.13
CA VAL A 276 -12.47 5.57 8.39
C VAL A 276 -11.90 4.16 8.57
N LEU A 277 -12.56 3.30 9.35
CA LEU A 277 -12.14 1.91 9.53
C LEU A 277 -12.12 1.12 8.22
N ALA A 278 -13.11 1.32 7.35
CA ALA A 278 -13.12 0.71 6.02
C ALA A 278 -11.95 1.22 5.17
N CYS A 279 -11.67 2.52 5.16
CA CYS A 279 -10.54 3.09 4.43
C CYS A 279 -9.19 2.54 4.93
N VAL A 280 -9.02 2.43 6.26
CA VAL A 280 -7.80 1.88 6.86
C VAL A 280 -7.62 0.42 6.49
N THR A 281 -8.66 -0.40 6.68
CA THR A 281 -8.57 -1.85 6.39
C THR A 281 -8.31 -2.14 4.91
N ILE A 282 -9.00 -1.42 4.01
CA ILE A 282 -8.83 -1.57 2.56
C ILE A 282 -7.44 -1.07 2.12
N GLY A 283 -7.04 0.13 2.57
CA GLY A 283 -5.76 0.73 2.21
C GLY A 283 -4.58 -0.12 2.67
N VAL A 284 -4.56 -0.51 3.96
CA VAL A 284 -3.52 -1.38 4.52
C VAL A 284 -3.49 -2.72 3.78
N GLY A 285 -4.64 -3.39 3.61
CA GLY A 285 -4.69 -4.69 2.94
C GLY A 285 -4.17 -4.64 1.49
N ALA A 286 -4.48 -3.57 0.75
CA ALA A 286 -4.06 -3.43 -0.64
C ALA A 286 -2.56 -3.16 -0.75
N VAL A 287 -2.02 -2.30 0.11
CA VAL A 287 -0.57 -2.05 0.20
C VAL A 287 0.19 -3.32 0.57
N LEU A 288 -0.25 -4.03 1.62
CA LEU A 288 0.40 -5.28 2.02
C LEU A 288 0.38 -6.33 0.91
N ALA A 289 -0.68 -6.39 0.10
CA ALA A 289 -0.72 -7.27 -1.05
C ALA A 289 0.33 -6.90 -2.13
N ALA A 290 0.50 -5.62 -2.44
CA ALA A 290 1.56 -5.18 -3.38
C ALA A 290 2.96 -5.51 -2.84
N HIS A 291 3.19 -5.24 -1.56
CA HIS A 291 4.47 -5.51 -0.89
C HIS A 291 4.78 -7.01 -0.81
N LEU A 292 3.77 -7.85 -0.59
CA LEU A 292 3.92 -9.30 -0.60
C LEU A 292 4.40 -9.80 -1.96
N VAL A 293 3.84 -9.25 -3.06
CA VAL A 293 4.28 -9.58 -4.42
C VAL A 293 5.73 -9.14 -4.64
N GLY A 294 6.09 -7.93 -4.20
CA GLY A 294 7.47 -7.44 -4.22
C GLY A 294 8.46 -8.36 -3.50
N ALA A 295 8.14 -8.73 -2.27
CA ALA A 295 8.94 -9.62 -1.45
C ALA A 295 9.10 -11.02 -2.08
N ILE A 296 8.03 -11.58 -2.66
CA ILE A 296 8.09 -12.87 -3.36
C ILE A 296 9.05 -12.79 -4.54
N VAL A 297 8.99 -11.72 -5.35
CA VAL A 297 9.87 -11.56 -6.51
C VAL A 297 11.34 -11.44 -6.09
N ILE A 298 11.66 -10.68 -5.04
CA ILE A 298 13.02 -10.62 -4.49
C ILE A 298 13.49 -12.02 -4.02
N GLY A 299 12.61 -12.78 -3.36
CA GLY A 299 12.92 -14.14 -2.94
C GLY A 299 13.20 -15.08 -4.13
N VAL A 300 12.41 -14.97 -5.19
CA VAL A 300 12.63 -15.71 -6.45
C VAL A 300 13.94 -15.31 -7.11
N GLN A 301 14.28 -14.02 -7.15
CA GLN A 301 15.55 -13.52 -7.66
C GLN A 301 16.76 -14.09 -6.89
N GLY A 302 16.67 -14.17 -5.56
CA GLY A 302 17.68 -14.84 -4.74
C GLY A 302 17.81 -16.34 -5.05
N LEU A 303 16.69 -17.04 -5.26
CA LEU A 303 16.68 -18.46 -5.64
C LEU A 303 17.26 -18.70 -7.04
N LEU A 304 17.05 -17.78 -7.97
CA LEU A 304 17.61 -17.84 -9.32
C LEU A 304 19.09 -17.44 -9.38
N GLY A 305 19.66 -16.98 -8.27
CA GLY A 305 21.04 -16.54 -8.19
C GLY A 305 21.31 -15.21 -8.90
N THR A 306 20.28 -14.39 -9.16
CA THR A 306 20.47 -13.07 -9.77
C THR A 306 21.07 -12.06 -8.80
N PHE A 307 20.81 -12.22 -7.50
CA PHE A 307 21.37 -11.42 -6.41
C PHE A 307 21.83 -12.35 -5.27
N SER A 308 22.81 -11.90 -4.49
CA SER A 308 23.22 -12.64 -3.29
C SER A 308 22.11 -12.56 -2.22
N TRP A 309 22.04 -13.56 -1.32
CA TRP A 309 21.07 -13.53 -0.21
C TRP A 309 21.21 -12.29 0.68
N LEU A 310 22.42 -11.77 0.80
CA LEU A 310 22.71 -10.54 1.53
C LEU A 310 22.09 -9.32 0.83
N GLU A 311 22.25 -9.20 -0.49
CA GLU A 311 21.61 -8.17 -1.31
C GLU A 311 20.08 -8.27 -1.27
N CYS A 312 19.52 -9.48 -1.44
CA CYS A 312 18.08 -9.70 -1.33
C CYS A 312 17.53 -9.21 0.02
N ARG A 313 18.26 -9.48 1.11
CA ARG A 313 17.91 -8.99 2.45
C ARG A 313 17.91 -7.46 2.49
N HIS A 314 18.96 -6.81 2.00
CA HIS A 314 19.04 -5.34 1.97
C HIS A 314 17.90 -4.72 1.16
N TRP A 315 17.66 -5.22 -0.06
CA TRP A 315 16.57 -4.74 -0.91
C TRP A 315 15.20 -4.96 -0.28
N PHE A 316 14.97 -6.10 0.38
CA PHE A 316 13.73 -6.35 1.10
C PHE A 316 13.53 -5.36 2.25
N PHE A 317 14.54 -5.11 3.08
CA PHE A 317 14.40 -4.15 4.19
C PHE A 317 14.12 -2.72 3.67
N GLN A 318 14.85 -2.29 2.64
CA GLN A 318 14.68 -0.97 2.05
C GLN A 318 13.31 -0.80 1.36
N MET A 319 12.90 -1.76 0.53
CA MET A 319 11.72 -1.66 -0.31
C MET A 319 10.43 -2.20 0.32
N SER A 320 10.51 -3.01 1.38
CA SER A 320 9.32 -3.52 2.09
C SER A 320 9.15 -2.99 3.50
N LEU A 321 10.21 -2.61 4.22
CA LEU A 321 10.05 -2.24 5.63
C LEU A 321 9.99 -0.72 5.84
N LEU A 322 10.84 0.05 5.16
CA LEU A 322 10.81 1.51 5.23
C LEU A 322 9.65 2.12 4.44
N SER A 323 9.53 1.73 3.17
CA SER A 323 8.54 2.27 2.24
C SER A 323 7.09 1.91 2.63
N VAL A 324 6.84 0.74 3.21
CA VAL A 324 5.48 0.27 3.53
C VAL A 324 4.78 1.19 4.53
N ALA A 325 5.53 1.78 5.47
CA ALA A 325 4.97 2.70 6.45
C ALA A 325 4.40 3.95 5.76
N TYR A 326 5.16 4.51 4.81
CA TYR A 326 4.72 5.65 4.01
C TYR A 326 3.60 5.26 3.05
N ASP A 327 3.71 4.12 2.37
CA ASP A 327 2.66 3.62 1.48
C ASP A 327 1.33 3.44 2.21
N ILE A 328 1.34 2.90 3.43
CA ILE A 328 0.14 2.76 4.27
C ILE A 328 -0.43 4.13 4.61
N LEU A 329 0.40 5.07 5.09
CA LEU A 329 -0.06 6.40 5.47
C LEU A 329 -0.74 7.12 4.29
N PHE A 330 -0.07 7.14 3.13
CA PHE A 330 -0.61 7.78 1.93
C PHE A 330 -1.79 7.02 1.34
N ALA A 331 -1.83 5.68 1.43
CA ALA A 331 -2.97 4.89 0.97
C ALA A 331 -4.23 5.14 1.83
N ILE A 332 -4.09 5.32 3.15
CA ILE A 332 -5.21 5.72 4.00
C ILE A 332 -5.73 7.09 3.59
N GLY A 333 -4.82 8.05 3.40
CA GLY A 333 -5.17 9.39 2.91
C GLY A 333 -5.88 9.35 1.56
N SER A 334 -5.36 8.56 0.62
CA SER A 334 -5.93 8.42 -0.72
C SER A 334 -7.32 7.78 -0.68
N MET A 335 -7.51 6.74 0.14
CA MET A 335 -8.83 6.12 0.34
C MET A 335 -9.88 7.11 0.89
N LEU A 336 -9.50 8.03 1.77
CA LEU A 336 -10.40 9.07 2.27
C LEU A 336 -10.77 10.09 1.18
N LEU A 337 -9.88 10.33 0.21
CA LEU A 337 -10.11 11.23 -0.92
C LEU A 337 -11.03 10.64 -2.00
N VAL A 338 -11.26 9.33 -2.05
CA VAL A 338 -12.09 8.69 -3.10
C VAL A 338 -13.50 9.29 -3.16
N ARG A 339 -14.18 9.43 -2.02
CA ARG A 339 -15.54 10.00 -1.95
C ARG A 339 -15.63 11.45 -2.45
N PRO A 340 -14.83 12.40 -1.94
CA PRO A 340 -14.88 13.77 -2.43
C PRO A 340 -14.47 13.88 -3.90
N ILE A 341 -13.48 13.09 -4.36
CA ILE A 341 -13.11 13.06 -5.78
C ILE A 341 -14.27 12.59 -6.64
N ARG A 342 -14.97 11.50 -6.27
CA ARG A 342 -16.16 11.03 -7.01
C ARG A 342 -17.30 12.03 -7.01
N PHE A 343 -17.52 12.72 -5.90
CA PHE A 343 -18.52 13.78 -5.83
C PHE A 343 -18.18 14.94 -6.78
N LEU A 344 -16.92 15.38 -6.80
CA LEU A 344 -16.45 16.47 -7.65
C LEU A 344 -16.46 16.09 -9.14
N THR A 345 -16.09 14.86 -9.47
CA THR A 345 -16.00 14.34 -10.85
C THR A 345 -17.29 13.73 -11.35
N TRP A 346 -18.34 13.68 -10.52
CA TRP A 346 -19.65 13.13 -10.87
C TRP A 346 -20.19 13.59 -12.23
N PRO A 347 -20.25 14.91 -12.57
CA PRO A 347 -20.81 15.37 -13.84
C PRO A 347 -19.95 15.02 -15.07
N VAL A 348 -18.71 14.57 -14.86
CA VAL A 348 -17.80 14.13 -15.93
C VAL A 348 -17.85 12.61 -16.08
N LEU A 349 -18.03 11.87 -14.97
CA LEU A 349 -18.09 10.41 -14.93
C LEU A 349 -19.43 9.83 -15.42
N TYR A 350 -20.53 10.59 -15.29
CA TYR A 350 -21.91 10.19 -15.57
C TYR A 350 -22.65 11.24 -16.40
#